data_AF-A0AAV6N4S0-F1
#
_entry.id   AF-A0AAV6N4S0-F1
#
_cell.length_a   1.000
_cell.length_b   1.000
_cell.length_c   1.000
_cell.angle_alpha   90.00
_cell.angle_beta   90.00
_cell.angle_gamma   90.00
#
_symmetry.space_group_name_H-M   'P 1'
#
loop_
_entity.id
_entity.type
_entity.pdbx_description
1 polymer ?
#
loop_
_entity_poly.entity_id
_entity_poly.type
_entity_poly.pdbx_seq_one_letter_code
_entity_poly.pdbx_strand_id
1 'polypeptide(L)'
;MMSSYVEAAPGQNEALIQDPKNLEYGRWEPIEKITEYVEEIGRFAVMEHNQQSGEHLKFICVLRGWSQLVAGTNYRLIINARNDVGLAWNYEAMVYDKPWEKTWKLIEFIPLLKN
;
A
#
# COMPACT_ATOMS: atom_id res chain seq x y z
N MET A 1 -39.27 14.87 -30.47
CA MET A 1 -37.88 15.39 -30.48
C MET A 1 -37.58 15.94 -29.10
N MET A 2 -36.55 15.56 -28.36
CA MET A 2 -35.53 14.52 -28.46
C MET A 2 -35.19 14.19 -27.00
N SER A 3 -35.35 12.92 -26.61
CA SER A 3 -34.84 12.41 -25.34
C SER A 3 -33.33 12.31 -25.46
N SER A 4 -32.59 13.04 -24.63
CA SER A 4 -31.13 13.02 -24.63
C SER A 4 -30.64 11.61 -24.31
N TYR A 5 -29.90 11.03 -25.25
CA TYR A 5 -29.21 9.75 -25.12
C TYR A 5 -28.34 9.72 -23.87
N VAL A 6 -28.40 8.60 -23.15
CA VAL A 6 -27.48 8.24 -22.07
C VAL A 6 -26.38 7.41 -22.73
N GLU A 7 -25.16 7.94 -22.82
CA GLU A 7 -23.98 7.13 -23.11
C GLU A 7 -23.39 6.66 -21.79
N ALA A 8 -23.35 5.34 -21.58
CA ALA A 8 -22.52 4.76 -20.53
C ALA A 8 -21.07 5.15 -20.83
N ALA A 9 -20.39 5.72 -19.83
CA ALA A 9 -18.99 6.10 -19.97
C ALA A 9 -18.17 4.88 -20.45
N PRO A 10 -17.25 5.07 -21.43
CA PRO A 10 -16.37 4.02 -21.92
C PRO A 10 -15.71 3.29 -20.74
N GLY A 11 -15.67 1.96 -20.79
CA GLY A 11 -15.18 1.12 -19.71
C GLY A 11 -13.83 1.60 -19.19
N GLN A 12 -13.68 1.62 -17.87
CA GLN A 12 -12.52 2.15 -17.13
C GLN A 12 -11.17 1.47 -17.46
N ASN A 13 -11.12 0.59 -18.47
CA ASN A 13 -10.00 -0.28 -18.81
C ASN A 13 -9.28 0.14 -20.11
N GLU A 14 -9.77 1.16 -20.84
CA GLU A 14 -9.21 1.56 -22.13
C GLU A 14 -8.18 2.71 -22.07
N ALA A 15 -7.92 3.29 -20.90
CA ALA A 15 -6.84 4.27 -20.73
C ALA A 15 -5.48 3.59 -20.48
N LEU A 16 -5.10 2.63 -21.32
CA LEU A 16 -3.71 2.18 -21.46
C LEU A 16 -2.96 3.21 -22.31
N ILE A 17 -2.80 4.42 -21.80
CA ILE A 17 -1.89 5.41 -22.37
C ILE A 17 -0.48 5.01 -21.93
N GLN A 18 0.32 4.63 -22.91
CA GLN A 18 1.68 4.11 -22.80
C GLN A 18 2.57 4.99 -21.89
N ASP A 19 3.05 4.43 -20.77
CA ASP A 19 4.07 5.01 -19.90
C ASP A 19 5.41 4.28 -20.13
N PRO A 20 6.59 4.94 -20.24
CA PRO A 20 7.85 4.35 -20.72
C PRO A 20 8.51 3.34 -19.77
N LYS A 21 7.88 3.02 -18.65
CA LYS A 21 8.21 1.87 -17.80
C LYS A 21 6.99 0.96 -17.79
N ASN A 22 7.10 -0.23 -18.38
CA ASN A 22 6.06 -1.26 -18.46
C ASN A 22 5.58 -1.72 -17.06
N LEU A 23 4.92 -0.86 -16.29
CA LEU A 23 4.19 -1.23 -15.08
C LEU A 23 2.89 -1.88 -15.52
N GLU A 24 2.84 -3.20 -15.45
CA GLU A 24 1.66 -3.97 -15.81
C GLU A 24 0.61 -3.86 -14.70
N TYR A 25 -0.57 -3.33 -15.03
CA TYR A 25 -1.69 -3.25 -14.10
C TYR A 25 -2.00 -4.63 -13.50
N GLY A 26 -2.14 -4.71 -12.18
CA GLY A 26 -2.41 -5.95 -11.44
C GLY A 26 -1.17 -6.80 -11.17
N ARG A 27 0.01 -6.47 -11.69
CA ARG A 27 1.26 -7.18 -11.36
C ARG A 27 1.89 -6.61 -10.09
N TRP A 28 2.38 -7.50 -9.23
CA TRP A 28 3.25 -7.11 -8.13
C TRP A 28 4.68 -6.92 -8.63
N GLU A 29 5.24 -5.75 -8.36
CA GLU A 29 6.60 -5.39 -8.74
C GLU A 29 7.42 -5.04 -7.48
N PRO A 30 8.69 -5.47 -7.41
CA PRO A 30 9.55 -5.14 -6.29
C PRO A 30 9.83 -3.64 -6.25
N ILE A 31 9.82 -3.06 -5.05
CA ILE A 31 10.24 -1.68 -4.83
C ILE A 31 11.77 -1.65 -4.80
N GLU A 32 12.38 -1.12 -5.86
CA GLU A 32 13.85 -1.10 -6.02
C GLU A 32 14.55 -0.23 -4.97
N LYS A 33 13.91 0.88 -4.59
CA LYS A 33 14.44 1.84 -3.60
C LYS A 33 13.35 2.21 -2.61
N ILE A 34 13.66 2.02 -1.33
CA ILE A 34 12.85 2.55 -0.25
C ILE A 34 13.02 4.07 -0.22
N THR A 35 11.98 4.78 -0.66
CA THR A 35 11.90 6.24 -0.62
C THR A 35 11.24 6.70 0.69
N GLU A 36 11.29 8.01 0.95
CA GLU A 36 10.57 8.61 2.08
C GLU A 36 9.07 8.31 2.05
N TYR A 37 8.46 8.31 0.86
CA TYR A 37 7.05 7.96 0.69
C TYR A 37 6.74 6.52 1.12
N VAL A 38 7.59 5.56 0.73
CA VAL A 38 7.43 4.15 1.13
C VAL A 38 7.63 3.99 2.65
N GLU A 39 8.57 4.73 3.22
CA GLU A 39 8.78 4.81 4.67
C GLU A 39 7.57 5.38 5.41
N GLU A 40 6.90 6.40 4.87
CA GLU A 40 5.67 6.97 5.43
C GLU A 40 4.50 5.98 5.39
N ILE A 41 4.36 5.20 4.32
CA ILE A 41 3.36 4.13 4.24
C ILE A 41 3.62 3.08 5.34
N GLY A 42 4.89 2.72 5.57
CA GLY A 42 5.27 1.83 6.67
C GLY A 42 4.93 2.40 8.05
N ARG A 43 5.20 3.69 8.28
CA ARG A 43 4.82 4.40 9.51
C ARG A 43 3.31 4.42 9.71
N PHE A 44 2.57 4.72 8.66
CA PHE A 44 1.11 4.69 8.66
C PHE A 44 0.57 3.31 9.05
N ALA A 45 1.12 2.24 8.47
CA ALA A 45 0.68 0.89 8.77
C ALA A 45 0.79 0.53 10.27
N VAL A 46 1.91 0.91 10.91
CA VAL A 46 2.10 0.69 12.35
C VAL A 46 1.14 1.54 13.19
N MET A 47 0.98 2.80 12.82
CA MET A 47 0.04 3.71 13.51
C MET A 47 -1.39 3.17 13.47
N GLU A 48 -1.87 2.80 12.28
CA GLU A 48 -3.22 2.30 12.06
C GLU A 48 -3.44 0.94 12.75
N HIS A 49 -2.45 0.03 12.70
CA HIS A 49 -2.50 -1.24 13.44
C HIS A 49 -2.63 -1.02 14.94
N ASN A 50 -1.83 -0.13 15.52
CA ASN A 50 -1.91 0.20 16.95
C ASN A 50 -3.29 0.76 17.31
N GLN A 51 -3.86 1.62 16.46
CA GLN A 51 -5.20 2.17 16.65
C GLN A 51 -6.29 1.09 16.62
N GLN A 52 -6.17 0.10 15.73
CA GLN A 52 -7.16 -0.98 15.57
C GLN A 52 -7.04 -2.09 16.61
N SER A 53 -5.82 -2.43 17.01
CA SER A 53 -5.53 -3.57 17.91
C SER A 53 -5.39 -3.17 19.39
N GLY A 54 -5.09 -1.90 19.68
CA GLY A 54 -4.68 -1.46 21.02
C GLY A 54 -3.23 -1.77 21.37
N GLU A 55 -2.42 -2.22 20.41
CA GLU A 55 -0.98 -2.41 20.59
C GLU A 55 -0.21 -1.07 20.57
N HIS A 56 1.06 -1.13 20.97
CA HIS A 56 1.97 0.01 21.06
C HIS A 56 3.30 -0.28 20.37
N LEU A 57 3.23 -0.62 19.08
CA LEU A 57 4.42 -0.82 18.25
C LEU A 57 5.02 0.52 17.81
N LYS A 58 6.34 0.61 17.83
CA LYS A 58 7.12 1.74 17.31
C LYS A 58 7.76 1.31 15.99
N PHE A 59 7.40 2.00 14.91
CA PHE A 59 7.99 1.79 13.60
C PHE A 59 9.51 2.02 13.64
N ILE A 60 10.28 1.14 12.99
CA ILE A 60 11.74 1.28 12.84
C ILE A 60 12.10 1.63 11.40
N CYS A 61 11.77 0.78 10.44
CA CYS A 61 12.05 1.00 9.01
C CYS A 61 11.27 0.03 8.10
N VAL A 62 11.25 0.33 6.81
CA VAL A 62 10.87 -0.64 5.77
C VAL A 62 12.12 -1.40 5.33
N LEU A 63 12.04 -2.74 5.36
CA LEU A 63 13.14 -3.61 4.95
C LEU A 63 13.14 -3.86 3.44
N ARG A 64 11.95 -4.10 2.88
CA ARG A 64 11.68 -4.30 1.45
C ARG A 64 10.18 -4.21 1.21
N GLY A 65 9.78 -4.15 -0.06
CA GLY A 65 8.37 -4.25 -0.39
C GLY A 65 8.12 -4.47 -1.86
N TRP A 66 6.83 -4.58 -2.17
CA TRP A 66 6.30 -4.68 -3.52
C TRP A 66 5.14 -3.69 -3.66
N SER A 67 4.98 -3.16 -4.86
CA SER A 67 3.84 -2.34 -5.25
C SER A 67 3.05 -3.03 -6.36
N GLN A 68 1.75 -2.81 -6.39
CA GLN A 68 0.88 -3.28 -7.46
C GLN A 68 -0.02 -2.13 -7.90
N LEU A 69 0.12 -1.74 -9.17
CA LEU A 69 -0.75 -0.74 -9.77
C LEU A 69 -2.13 -1.35 -10.01
N VAL A 70 -3.15 -0.73 -9.44
CA VAL A 70 -4.57 -1.06 -9.65
C VAL A 70 -5.31 0.26 -9.94
N ALA A 71 -6.62 0.34 -9.71
CA ALA A 71 -7.27 1.63 -9.52
C ALA A 71 -6.71 2.16 -8.19
N GLY A 72 -5.60 2.90 -8.21
CA GLY A 72 -4.79 3.19 -7.01
C GLY A 72 -3.57 2.28 -6.92
N THR A 73 -2.95 2.15 -5.74
CA THR A 73 -1.73 1.35 -5.59
C THR A 73 -1.79 0.52 -4.32
N ASN A 74 -1.58 -0.79 -4.42
CA ASN A 74 -1.33 -1.62 -3.24
C ASN A 74 0.17 -1.62 -2.93
N TYR A 75 0.51 -1.53 -1.66
CA TYR A 75 1.86 -1.71 -1.13
C TYR A 75 1.86 -2.90 -0.19
N ARG A 76 2.74 -3.87 -0.43
CA ARG A 76 3.06 -4.97 0.49
C ARG A 76 4.47 -4.74 1.01
N LEU A 77 4.59 -4.33 2.27
CA LEU A 77 5.84 -3.94 2.89
C LEU A 77 6.23 -4.95 3.96
N ILE A 78 7.50 -5.34 3.97
CA ILE A 78 8.11 -6.00 5.12
C ILE A 78 8.73 -4.89 5.96
N ILE A 79 8.22 -4.71 7.17
CA ILE A 79 8.65 -3.64 8.08
C ILE A 79 9.25 -4.23 9.35
N ASN A 80 10.12 -3.47 9.99
CA ASN A 80 10.57 -3.74 11.35
C ASN A 80 9.88 -2.79 12.32
N ALA A 81 9.35 -3.33 13.42
CA ALA A 81 8.75 -2.54 14.49
C ALA A 81 9.12 -3.13 15.86
N ARG A 82 9.07 -2.29 16.89
CA ARG A 82 9.49 -2.62 18.26
C ARG A 82 8.39 -2.31 19.25
N ASN A 83 8.10 -3.24 20.16
CA ASN A 83 7.14 -3.02 21.24
C ASN A 83 7.75 -2.23 22.41
N ASP A 84 6.94 -1.89 23.41
CA ASP A 84 7.40 -1.07 24.55
C ASP A 84 8.45 -1.72 25.45
N VAL A 85 8.54 -3.06 25.46
CA VAL A 85 9.60 -3.77 26.19
C VAL A 85 10.90 -3.90 25.39
N GLY A 86 10.98 -3.27 24.22
CA GLY A 86 12.19 -3.20 23.42
C GLY A 86 12.40 -4.36 22.44
N LEU A 87 11.46 -5.30 22.35
CA LEU A 87 11.53 -6.43 21.43
C LEU A 87 11.16 -5.97 20.02
N ALA A 88 12.07 -6.15 19.08
CA ALA A 88 11.85 -5.89 17.67
C ALA A 88 11.40 -7.16 16.92
N TRP A 89 10.47 -7.00 15.99
CA TRP A 89 9.92 -8.06 15.15
C TRP A 89 9.64 -7.55 13.74
N ASN A 90 9.59 -8.47 12.77
CA ASN A 90 9.26 -8.14 11.39
C ASN A 90 7.79 -8.42 11.11
N TYR A 91 7.16 -7.55 10.34
CA TYR A 91 5.75 -7.65 9.99
C TYR A 91 5.60 -7.49 8.49
N GLU A 92 4.63 -8.19 7.91
CA GLU A 92 4.11 -7.86 6.59
C GLU A 92 2.91 -6.93 6.76
N ALA A 93 2.98 -5.75 6.15
CA ALA A 93 1.90 -4.77 6.11
C ALA A 93 1.42 -4.59 4.67
N MET A 94 0.12 -4.72 4.46
CA MET A 94 -0.53 -4.41 3.19
C MET A 94 -1.34 -3.12 3.33
N VAL A 95 -1.00 -2.11 2.52
CA VAL A 95 -1.64 -0.80 2.51
C VAL A 95 -2.13 -0.48 1.11
N TYR A 96 -3.36 0.02 1.02
CA TYR A 96 -3.92 0.50 -0.23
C TYR A 96 -3.92 2.03 -0.26
N ASP A 97 -3.30 2.59 -1.29
CA ASP A 97 -3.21 4.02 -1.57
C ASP A 97 -4.28 4.45 -2.58
N LYS A 98 -5.07 5.45 -2.20
CA LYS A 98 -6.11 6.08 -3.00
C LYS A 98 -5.72 7.54 -3.27
N PRO A 99 -4.98 7.81 -4.37
CA PRO A 99 -4.47 9.15 -4.65
C PRO A 99 -5.57 10.22 -4.79
N TRP A 100 -6.73 9.85 -5.35
CA TRP A 100 -7.85 10.78 -5.55
C TRP A 100 -8.56 11.17 -4.24
N GLU A 101 -8.47 10.34 -3.20
CA GLU A 101 -8.98 10.66 -1.86
C GLU A 101 -7.89 11.20 -0.93
N LYS A 102 -6.62 11.15 -1.35
CA LYS A 102 -5.46 11.48 -0.50
C LYS A 102 -5.47 10.69 0.81
N THR A 103 -5.84 9.41 0.73
CA THR A 103 -5.91 8.53 1.91
C THR A 103 -5.22 7.20 1.66
N TRP A 104 -4.67 6.65 2.74
CA TRP A 104 -4.21 5.27 2.82
C TRP A 104 -5.18 4.45 3.65
N LYS A 105 -5.27 3.15 3.35
CA LYS A 105 -6.05 2.18 4.13
C LYS A 105 -5.17 0.99 4.46
N LEU A 106 -5.05 0.67 5.74
CA LEU A 106 -4.46 -0.60 6.17
C LEU A 106 -5.41 -1.74 5.78
N ILE A 107 -4.90 -2.69 5.02
CA ILE A 107 -5.62 -3.88 4.59
C ILE A 107 -5.27 -5.06 5.49
N GLU A 108 -3.99 -5.21 5.81
CA GLU A 108 -3.49 -6.35 6.58
C GLU A 108 -2.20 -5.99 7.32
N PHE A 109 -2.00 -6.61 8.48
CA PHE A 109 -0.79 -6.46 9.30
C PHE A 109 -0.50 -7.79 10.01
N ILE A 110 0.52 -8.53 9.57
CA ILE A 110 0.83 -9.89 10.05
C ILE A 110 2.25 -9.96 10.63
N PRO A 111 2.44 -10.50 11.85
CA PRO A 111 3.78 -10.80 12.37
C PRO A 111 4.41 -11.97 11.59
N LEU A 112 5.66 -11.81 11.16
CA LEU A 112 6.38 -12.83 10.40
C LEU A 112 7.10 -13.80 11.33
N LEU A 113 7.13 -15.09 11.00
CA LEU A 113 7.89 -16.06 11.79
C LEU A 113 9.40 -15.75 11.71
N LYS A 114 10.10 -15.93 12.85
CA LYS A 114 11.56 -15.98 12.85
C LYS A 114 11.99 -17.34 12.30
N ASN A 115 12.71 -17.33 11.17
CA ASN A 115 13.38 -18.52 10.65
C ASN A 115 14.69 -18.78 11.39
#